data_AF-A0A1L8ED41-F1
#
_entry.id   AF-A0A1L8ED41-F1
#
_cell.length_a   1.000
_cell.length_b   1.000
_cell.length_c   1.000
_cell.angle_alpha   90.00
_cell.angle_beta   90.00
_cell.angle_gamma   90.00
#
_symmetry.space_group_name_H-M   'P 1'
#
loop_
_entity.id
_entity.type
_entity.pdbx_description
1 polymer ?
#
loop_
_entity_poly.entity_id
_entity_poly.type
_entity_poly.pdbx_seq_one_letter_code
_entity_poly.pdbx_strand_id
1 'polypeptide(L)'
;MDSAPLNLAHFHERRAEKLLKRHHYDEAYKAIETSLLYIANAYKVVRIPKALVVLDTQKWDYERKLRQICMRKQQYERMKQKEILPPQGDNSIKAEIINAQSIARSIDKTIKEFNDKYGSMVVNMQHLILEPENKEQEPISTFPKDSESKDEGKSETAMRRLSIFDEQLTTVEDLPSLAPLELPSFEYSAFTSSGLVENFQK
;
A
#
# COMPACT_ATOMS: atom_id res chain seq x y z
N MET A 1 -10.78 17.28 -45.11
CA MET A 1 -10.94 17.42 -43.65
C MET A 1 -9.67 18.05 -43.12
N ASP A 2 -9.79 19.12 -42.34
CA ASP A 2 -8.64 19.86 -41.84
C ASP A 2 -7.84 18.97 -40.88
N SER A 3 -6.65 18.57 -41.35
CA SER A 3 -5.67 17.76 -40.62
C SER A 3 -4.97 18.59 -39.54
N ALA A 4 -5.75 19.31 -38.73
CA ALA A 4 -5.22 20.10 -37.62
C ALA A 4 -4.48 19.17 -36.65
N PRO A 5 -3.28 19.54 -36.14
CA PRO A 5 -2.48 18.67 -35.28
C PRO A 5 -3.27 18.16 -34.08
N LEU A 6 -4.06 19.02 -33.43
CA LEU A 6 -4.87 18.63 -32.29
C LEU A 6 -5.95 17.58 -32.62
N ASN A 7 -6.58 17.69 -33.80
CA ASN A 7 -7.57 16.71 -34.23
C ASN A 7 -6.93 15.34 -34.49
N LEU A 8 -5.73 15.32 -35.10
CA LEU A 8 -4.95 14.10 -35.30
C LEU A 8 -4.55 13.45 -33.97
N ALA A 9 -4.16 14.25 -32.96
CA ALA A 9 -3.88 13.73 -31.62
C ALA A 9 -5.08 12.96 -31.05
N HIS A 10 -6.27 13.58 -31.05
CA HIS A 10 -7.49 12.92 -30.57
C HIS A 10 -7.95 11.72 -31.42
N PHE A 11 -7.65 11.72 -32.71
CA PHE A 11 -7.89 10.55 -33.56
C PHE A 11 -7.05 9.35 -33.10
N HIS A 12 -5.76 9.56 -32.85
CA HIS A 12 -4.86 8.51 -32.38
C HIS A 12 -5.19 8.06 -30.95
N GLU A 13 -5.66 8.97 -30.09
CA GLU A 13 -6.20 8.65 -28.78
C GLU A 13 -7.40 7.68 -28.86
N ARG A 14 -8.42 7.99 -29.66
CA ARG A 14 -9.57 7.09 -29.87
C ARG A 14 -9.16 5.75 -30.46
N ARG A 15 -8.13 5.74 -31.33
CA ARG A 15 -7.57 4.49 -31.86
C ARG A 15 -6.90 3.67 -30.76
N ALA A 16 -6.12 4.30 -29.88
CA ALA A 16 -5.47 3.62 -28.75
C ALA A 16 -6.51 2.96 -27.82
N GLU A 17 -7.62 3.64 -27.52
CA GLU A 17 -8.69 3.07 -26.69
C GLU A 17 -9.31 1.81 -27.29
N LYS A 18 -9.49 1.78 -28.62
CA LYS A 18 -9.98 0.57 -29.32
C LYS A 18 -8.96 -0.58 -29.24
N LEU A 19 -7.67 -0.29 -29.30
CA LEU A 19 -6.59 -1.27 -29.19
C LEU A 19 -6.47 -1.83 -27.76
N LEU A 20 -6.66 -0.99 -26.75
CA LEU A 20 -6.66 -1.42 -25.34
C LEU A 20 -7.78 -2.42 -25.03
N LYS A 21 -8.96 -2.24 -25.63
CA LYS A 21 -10.07 -3.22 -25.50
C LYS A 21 -9.75 -4.60 -26.08
N ARG A 22 -8.77 -4.68 -26.98
CA ARG A 22 -8.30 -5.93 -27.61
C ARG A 22 -7.00 -6.45 -27.00
N HIS A 23 -6.52 -5.84 -25.90
CA HIS A 23 -5.24 -6.15 -25.27
C HIS A 23 -4.00 -5.96 -26.18
N HIS A 24 -4.12 -5.17 -27.25
CA HIS A 24 -3.00 -4.79 -28.11
C HIS A 24 -2.24 -3.62 -27.48
N TYR A 25 -1.55 -3.87 -26.37
CA TYR A 25 -0.91 -2.82 -25.57
C TYR A 25 0.21 -2.08 -26.31
N ASP A 26 1.02 -2.78 -27.12
CA ASP A 26 2.15 -2.17 -27.85
C ASP A 26 1.69 -1.20 -28.95
N GLU A 27 0.64 -1.59 -29.70
CA GLU A 27 0.06 -0.70 -30.70
C GLU A 27 -0.66 0.49 -30.05
N ALA A 28 -1.36 0.26 -28.93
CA ALA A 28 -2.00 1.33 -28.18
C ALA A 28 -0.97 2.34 -27.66
N TYR A 29 0.17 1.85 -27.15
CA TYR A 29 1.27 2.69 -26.68
C TYR A 29 1.80 3.59 -27.80
N LYS A 30 2.14 3.00 -28.96
CA LYS A 30 2.60 3.75 -30.14
C LYS A 30 1.58 4.78 -30.64
N ALA A 31 0.28 4.47 -30.56
CA ALA A 31 -0.77 5.42 -30.91
C ALA A 31 -0.81 6.64 -29.96
N ILE A 32 -0.61 6.44 -28.66
CA ILE A 32 -0.51 7.56 -27.71
C ILE A 32 0.78 8.36 -27.92
N GLU A 33 1.92 7.72 -28.20
CA GLU A 33 3.16 8.44 -28.58
C GLU A 33 2.95 9.32 -29.83
N THR A 34 2.21 8.79 -30.81
CA THR A 34 1.84 9.56 -32.00
C THR A 34 0.95 10.76 -31.64
N SER A 35 0.08 10.60 -30.64
CA SER A 35 -0.76 11.70 -30.13
C SER A 35 0.10 12.80 -29.50
N LEU A 36 1.12 12.44 -28.72
CA LEU A 36 2.09 13.39 -28.15
C LEU A 36 2.89 14.13 -29.22
N LEU A 37 3.27 13.46 -30.31
CA LEU A 37 3.93 14.10 -31.45
C LEU A 37 3.04 15.19 -32.07
N TYR A 38 1.75 14.91 -32.22
CA TYR A 38 0.80 15.88 -32.75
C TYR A 38 0.50 17.04 -31.78
N ILE A 39 0.50 16.78 -30.46
CA ILE A 39 0.46 17.84 -29.44
C ILE A 39 1.71 18.73 -29.55
N ALA A 40 2.90 18.16 -29.70
CA ALA A 40 4.13 18.92 -29.94
C ALA A 40 4.05 19.80 -31.19
N ASN A 41 3.37 19.34 -32.24
CA ASN A 41 3.10 20.15 -33.43
C ASN A 41 2.03 21.24 -33.18
N ALA A 42 1.04 21.00 -32.34
CA ALA A 42 0.04 22.01 -31.96
C ALA A 42 0.69 23.20 -31.22
N TYR A 43 1.68 22.95 -30.35
CA TYR A 43 2.43 24.02 -29.67
C TYR A 43 3.11 25.00 -30.64
N LYS A 44 3.52 24.54 -31.84
CA LYS A 44 4.18 25.40 -32.84
C LYS A 44 3.21 26.40 -33.49
N VAL A 45 1.92 26.09 -33.48
CA VAL A 45 0.87 26.88 -34.13
C VAL A 45 0.16 27.81 -33.13
N VAL A 46 0.01 27.35 -31.89
CA VAL A 46 -0.73 28.07 -30.85
C VAL A 46 0.08 29.24 -30.31
N ARG A 47 -0.50 30.45 -30.40
CA ARG A 47 0.09 31.69 -29.84
C ARG A 47 -0.64 32.21 -28.59
N ILE A 48 -1.84 31.68 -28.33
CA ILE A 48 -2.70 32.14 -27.24
C ILE A 48 -2.26 31.47 -25.94
N PRO A 49 -1.88 32.23 -24.87
CA PRO A 49 -1.38 31.65 -23.63
C PRO A 49 -2.35 30.67 -22.96
N LYS A 50 -3.65 30.98 -22.96
CA LYS A 50 -4.68 30.09 -22.42
C LYS A 50 -4.72 28.73 -23.14
N ALA A 51 -4.52 28.73 -24.45
CA ALA A 51 -4.51 27.50 -25.23
C ALA A 51 -3.24 26.67 -24.99
N LEU A 52 -2.11 27.31 -24.64
CA LEU A 52 -0.89 26.59 -24.23
C LEU A 52 -1.12 25.80 -22.93
N VAL A 53 -1.79 26.38 -21.94
CA VAL A 53 -2.14 25.68 -20.68
C VAL A 53 -3.03 24.45 -20.94
N VAL A 54 -3.95 24.56 -21.90
CA VAL A 54 -4.78 23.41 -22.32
C VAL A 54 -3.92 22.33 -22.97
N LEU A 55 -2.99 22.72 -23.85
CA LEU A 55 -2.04 21.76 -24.45
C LEU A 55 -1.14 21.11 -23.40
N ASP A 56 -0.71 21.84 -22.36
CA ASP A 56 0.09 21.29 -21.25
C ASP A 56 -0.69 20.21 -20.49
N THR A 57 -1.97 20.48 -20.23
CA THR A 57 -2.87 19.50 -19.60
C THR A 57 -3.01 18.25 -20.46
N GLN A 58 -3.23 18.42 -21.77
CA GLN A 58 -3.36 17.29 -22.70
C GLN A 58 -2.06 16.49 -22.83
N LYS A 59 -0.91 17.16 -22.90
CA LYS A 59 0.40 16.51 -22.92
C LYS A 59 0.57 15.63 -21.69
N TRP A 60 0.29 16.18 -20.51
CA TRP A 60 0.40 15.44 -19.26
C TRP A 60 -0.55 14.24 -19.19
N ASP A 61 -1.79 14.39 -19.67
CA ASP A 61 -2.75 13.30 -19.75
C ASP A 61 -2.27 12.17 -20.66
N TYR A 62 -1.67 12.49 -21.82
CA TYR A 62 -1.09 11.46 -22.69
C TYR A 62 0.12 10.77 -22.06
N GLU A 63 1.02 11.51 -21.41
CA GLU A 63 2.16 10.92 -20.69
C GLU A 63 1.70 9.99 -19.55
N ARG A 64 0.65 10.39 -18.82
CA ARG A 64 0.00 9.55 -17.82
C ARG A 64 -0.59 8.29 -18.46
N LYS A 65 -1.29 8.41 -19.59
CA LYS A 65 -1.85 7.26 -20.32
C LYS A 65 -0.77 6.26 -20.72
N LEU A 66 0.40 6.71 -21.20
CA LEU A 66 1.53 5.82 -21.50
C LEU A 66 1.93 4.96 -20.30
N ARG A 67 2.09 5.58 -19.12
CA ARG A 67 2.42 4.84 -17.88
C ARG A 67 1.33 3.82 -17.51
N GLN A 68 0.06 4.22 -17.62
CA GLN A 68 -1.06 3.32 -17.37
C GLN A 68 -1.09 2.13 -18.32
N ILE A 69 -0.79 2.34 -19.61
CA ILE A 69 -0.71 1.27 -20.60
C ILE A 69 0.41 0.30 -20.26
N CYS A 70 1.61 0.79 -19.90
CA CYS A 70 2.72 -0.06 -19.45
C CYS A 70 2.34 -0.90 -18.22
N MET A 71 1.72 -0.29 -17.22
CA MET A 71 1.25 -1.01 -16.02
C MET A 71 0.25 -2.12 -16.37
N ARG A 72 -0.74 -1.80 -17.20
CA ARG A 72 -1.76 -2.77 -17.65
C ARG A 72 -1.15 -3.91 -18.47
N LYS A 73 -0.20 -3.60 -19.36
CA LYS A 73 0.56 -4.60 -20.12
C LYS A 73 1.27 -5.56 -19.17
N GLN A 74 2.02 -5.04 -18.21
CA GLN A 74 2.76 -5.86 -17.25
C GLN A 74 1.84 -6.72 -16.37
N GLN A 75 0.68 -6.20 -15.97
CA GLN A 75 -0.32 -6.96 -15.23
C GLN A 75 -0.89 -8.10 -16.08
N TYR A 76 -1.23 -7.83 -17.34
CA TYR A 76 -1.74 -8.82 -18.27
C TYR A 76 -0.73 -9.94 -18.56
N GLU A 77 0.54 -9.59 -18.80
CA GLU A 77 1.61 -10.57 -19.01
C GLU A 77 1.82 -11.48 -17.78
N ARG A 78 1.80 -10.89 -16.57
CA ARG A 78 1.88 -11.66 -15.31
C ARG A 78 0.69 -12.60 -15.12
N MET A 79 -0.52 -12.18 -15.49
CA MET A 79 -1.70 -13.05 -15.41
C MET A 79 -1.64 -14.19 -16.43
N LYS A 80 -1.27 -13.87 -17.68
CA LYS A 80 -1.16 -14.85 -18.76
C LYS A 80 -0.09 -15.92 -18.49
N GLN A 81 1.05 -15.56 -17.88
CA GLN A 81 2.09 -16.53 -17.51
C GLN A 81 1.61 -17.54 -16.46
N LYS A 82 0.75 -17.12 -15.53
CA LYS A 82 0.14 -18.03 -14.54
C LYS A 82 -0.89 -18.98 -15.14
N GLU A 83 -1.46 -18.64 -16.28
CA GLU A 83 -2.50 -19.43 -16.97
C GLU A 83 -1.88 -20.47 -17.92
N ILE A 84 -0.73 -20.18 -18.52
CA ILE A 84 -0.10 -21.05 -19.55
C ILE A 84 0.76 -22.17 -18.93
N LEU A 85 1.19 -22.02 -17.68
CA LEU A 85 1.85 -23.11 -16.96
C LEU A 85 0.80 -23.96 -16.25
N PRO A 86 0.74 -25.28 -16.48
CA PRO A 86 0.05 -26.17 -15.55
C PRO A 86 0.64 -25.95 -14.16
N PRO A 87 -0.12 -26.17 -13.06
CA PRO A 87 0.46 -26.19 -11.72
C PRO A 87 1.46 -27.34 -11.66
N GLN A 88 2.70 -27.08 -12.04
CA GLN A 88 3.80 -27.98 -11.75
C GLN A 88 3.96 -27.95 -10.24
N GLY A 89 3.69 -29.11 -9.65
CA GLY A 89 3.91 -29.36 -8.24
C GLY A 89 5.32 -28.96 -7.84
N ASP A 90 5.38 -28.42 -6.62
CA ASP A 90 6.53 -28.42 -5.72
C ASP A 90 7.86 -28.01 -6.35
N ASN A 91 8.24 -26.74 -6.17
CA ASN A 91 9.41 -26.36 -5.38
C ASN A 91 9.67 -24.84 -5.46
N SER A 92 9.68 -24.18 -4.29
CA SER A 92 10.49 -23.00 -3.92
C SER A 92 10.60 -21.87 -4.97
N ILE A 93 9.94 -20.72 -4.84
CA ILE A 93 10.27 -19.65 -3.90
C ILE A 93 9.04 -18.74 -3.69
N LYS A 94 8.54 -18.74 -2.45
CA LYS A 94 7.95 -17.63 -1.67
C LYS A 94 7.30 -16.47 -2.45
N ALA A 95 6.00 -16.61 -2.72
CA ALA A 95 5.07 -15.51 -2.48
C ALA A 95 4.38 -15.78 -1.14
N GLU A 96 4.56 -14.83 -0.24
CA GLU A 96 4.10 -14.75 1.14
C GLU A 96 2.56 -14.76 1.20
N ILE A 97 1.95 -15.91 0.93
CA ILE A 97 0.61 -16.23 1.41
C ILE A 97 0.84 -17.02 2.68
N ILE A 98 0.69 -16.31 3.78
CA ILE A 98 0.80 -16.79 5.15
C ILE A 98 -0.09 -18.02 5.31
N ASN A 99 0.50 -19.21 5.17
CA ASN A 99 -0.16 -20.47 5.45
C ASN A 99 -0.33 -20.53 6.97
N ALA A 100 -1.57 -20.41 7.47
CA ALA A 100 -1.89 -20.44 8.90
C ALA A 100 -1.30 -21.69 9.60
N GLN A 101 -1.17 -22.82 8.89
CA GLN A 101 -0.55 -24.03 9.41
C GLN A 101 0.97 -23.89 9.56
N SER A 102 1.63 -23.10 8.70
CA SER A 102 3.05 -22.80 8.84
C SER A 102 3.32 -21.86 10.01
N ILE A 103 2.43 -20.88 10.26
CA ILE A 103 2.51 -20.04 11.46
C ILE A 103 2.28 -20.89 12.72
N ALA A 104 1.23 -21.71 12.73
CA ALA A 104 0.93 -22.58 13.88
C ALA A 104 2.12 -23.49 14.22
N ARG A 105 2.74 -24.14 13.22
CA ARG A 105 3.92 -24.99 13.44
C ARG A 105 5.14 -24.21 13.92
N SER A 106 5.34 -22.99 13.44
CA SER A 106 6.44 -22.13 13.92
C SER A 106 6.21 -21.71 15.37
N ILE A 107 4.97 -21.37 15.75
CA ILE A 107 4.61 -21.03 17.14
C ILE A 107 4.79 -22.25 18.05
N ASP A 108 4.26 -23.42 17.67
CA ASP A 108 4.41 -24.65 18.45
C ASP A 108 5.87 -25.05 18.63
N LYS A 109 6.68 -24.86 17.58
CA LYS A 109 8.12 -25.10 17.64
C LYS A 109 8.81 -24.14 18.62
N THR A 110 8.48 -22.85 18.60
CA THR A 110 9.05 -21.87 19.53
C THR A 110 8.61 -22.13 20.98
N ILE A 111 7.35 -22.52 21.22
CA ILE A 111 6.86 -22.90 22.55
C ILE A 111 7.60 -24.15 23.06
N LYS A 112 7.77 -25.15 22.19
CA LYS A 112 8.50 -26.36 22.53
C LYS A 112 9.97 -26.07 22.84
N GLU A 113 10.65 -25.29 22.01
CA GLU A 113 12.03 -24.87 22.24
C GLU A 113 12.18 -24.05 23.53
N PHE A 114 11.19 -23.20 23.86
CA PHE A 114 11.16 -22.48 25.13
C PHE A 114 11.00 -23.43 26.32
N ASN A 115 10.07 -24.39 26.28
CA ASN A 115 9.90 -25.38 27.34
C ASN A 115 11.09 -26.32 27.47
N ASP A 116 11.73 -26.71 26.36
CA ASP A 116 12.93 -27.55 26.40
C ASP A 116 14.12 -26.81 27.02
N LYS A 117 14.23 -25.49 26.79
CA LYS A 117 15.34 -24.66 27.27
C LYS A 117 15.14 -24.05 28.66
N TYR A 118 13.90 -23.75 29.03
CA TYR A 118 13.55 -23.04 30.27
C TYR A 118 12.52 -23.78 31.13
N GLY A 119 11.83 -24.81 30.60
CA GLY A 119 10.82 -25.59 31.34
C GLY A 119 11.38 -26.28 32.58
N SER A 120 12.65 -26.68 32.56
CA SER A 120 13.33 -27.24 33.74
C SER A 120 13.60 -26.19 34.84
N MET A 121 13.63 -24.90 34.51
CA MET A 121 13.83 -23.81 35.47
C MET A 121 12.53 -23.39 36.19
N VAL A 122 11.37 -23.49 35.52
CA VAL A 122 10.08 -23.02 36.07
C VAL A 122 9.43 -24.02 37.03
N VAL A 123 9.70 -25.33 36.89
CA VAL A 123 9.20 -26.33 37.86
C VAL A 123 9.90 -26.19 39.23
N ASN A 124 11.10 -25.60 39.27
CA ASN A 124 11.87 -25.42 40.51
C ASN A 124 11.57 -24.09 41.25
N MET A 125 10.73 -23.22 40.69
CA MET A 125 10.28 -21.96 41.33
C MET A 125 8.90 -22.08 41.99
N GLN A 126 8.14 -23.14 41.74
CA GLN A 126 6.80 -23.35 42.33
C GLN A 126 6.82 -23.96 43.74
N HIS A 127 7.99 -24.27 44.30
CA HIS A 127 8.11 -24.85 45.65
C HIS A 127 8.54 -23.83 46.74
N LEU A 128 8.65 -22.54 46.40
CA LEU A 128 9.13 -21.50 47.33
C LEU A 128 8.13 -20.38 47.65
N ILE A 129 6.86 -20.49 47.24
CA ILE A 129 5.82 -19.52 47.61
C ILE A 129 4.62 -20.27 48.19
N LEU A 130 4.83 -20.79 49.40
CA LEU A 130 3.78 -21.13 50.35
C LEU A 130 4.13 -20.38 51.62
N GLU A 131 3.57 -19.18 51.78
CA GLU A 131 3.18 -18.54 53.05
C GLU A 131 2.47 -17.21 52.72
N PRO A 132 1.29 -16.93 53.30
CA PRO A 132 0.48 -15.76 52.98
C PRO A 132 0.55 -14.71 54.11
N GLU A 133 1.00 -13.47 53.84
CA GLU A 133 0.60 -12.34 54.69
C GLU A 133 0.45 -11.00 53.94
N ASN A 134 -0.68 -10.38 54.27
CA ASN A 134 -1.17 -9.03 54.00
C ASN A 134 -0.13 -7.89 54.15
N LYS A 135 -0.15 -6.91 53.22
CA LYS A 135 -0.51 -5.49 53.47
C LYS A 135 -0.19 -4.57 52.28
N GLU A 136 -0.91 -3.46 52.28
CA GLU A 136 -1.08 -2.40 51.27
C GLU A 136 0.17 -1.51 51.03
N GLN A 137 0.07 -0.71 49.95
CA GLN A 137 0.68 0.61 49.67
C GLN A 137 1.76 0.70 48.56
N GLU A 138 1.45 1.62 47.63
CA GLU A 138 2.28 2.26 46.59
C GLU A 138 3.51 3.03 47.14
N PRO A 139 4.25 3.81 46.32
CA PRO A 139 5.06 3.53 45.14
C PRO A 139 6.54 3.92 45.43
N ILE A 140 7.48 3.81 44.48
CA ILE A 140 8.60 4.76 44.23
C ILE A 140 9.66 4.15 43.30
N SER A 141 10.11 5.05 42.41
CA SER A 141 11.22 4.98 41.46
C SER A 141 12.52 4.37 41.98
N THR A 142 13.22 3.63 41.11
CA THR A 142 14.68 3.74 41.00
C THR A 142 15.15 3.31 39.62
N PHE A 143 15.71 4.25 38.85
CA PHE A 143 16.60 3.94 37.73
C PHE A 143 17.86 3.24 38.27
N PRO A 144 18.49 2.40 37.44
CA PRO A 144 19.89 2.70 37.14
C PRO A 144 20.22 2.65 35.66
N LYS A 145 21.11 3.59 35.32
CA LYS A 145 21.84 3.77 34.08
C LYS A 145 22.88 2.66 33.84
N ASP A 146 23.06 2.39 32.55
CA ASP A 146 24.30 2.08 31.82
C ASP A 146 25.12 0.83 32.17
N SER A 147 25.09 -0.13 31.24
CA SER A 147 26.31 -0.83 30.81
C SER A 147 26.22 -1.15 29.32
N GLU A 148 27.13 -0.55 28.55
CA GLU A 148 27.30 -0.70 27.11
C GLU A 148 27.69 -2.13 26.72
N SER A 149 27.07 -2.66 25.65
CA SER A 149 27.72 -3.61 24.76
C SER A 149 27.16 -3.50 23.34
N LYS A 150 28.07 -3.20 22.41
CA LYS A 150 27.96 -3.17 20.95
C LYS A 150 27.05 -4.26 20.36
N ASP A 151 26.14 -3.89 19.44
CA ASP A 151 26.15 -4.44 18.07
C ASP A 151 25.26 -3.61 17.11
N GLU A 152 25.56 -3.69 15.83
CA GLU A 152 25.18 -2.78 14.75
C GLU A 152 23.71 -2.87 14.26
N GLY A 153 23.20 -1.72 13.82
CA GLY A 153 22.34 -1.67 12.63
C GLY A 153 20.86 -1.29 12.84
N LYS A 154 20.49 -0.18 12.17
CA LYS A 154 19.12 0.26 11.78
C LYS A 154 18.33 1.10 12.80
N SER A 155 18.69 2.38 12.93
CA SER A 155 17.81 3.37 13.57
C SER A 155 17.87 4.79 12.98
N GLU A 156 18.53 5.03 11.83
CA GLU A 156 18.61 6.39 11.26
C GLU A 156 17.41 6.78 10.37
N THR A 157 16.63 5.82 9.89
CA THR A 157 15.54 6.11 8.91
C THR A 157 14.26 6.63 9.57
N ALA A 158 14.10 6.42 10.88
CA ALA A 158 12.91 6.85 11.61
C ALA A 158 12.96 8.34 12.01
N MET A 159 14.13 8.85 12.42
CA MET A 159 14.25 10.27 12.82
C MET A 159 14.20 11.26 11.63
N ARG A 160 14.73 10.89 10.45
CA ARG A 160 14.66 11.76 9.26
C ARG A 160 13.25 11.95 8.69
N ARG A 161 12.30 11.03 9.00
CA ARG A 161 10.91 11.17 8.54
C ARG A 161 10.09 12.13 9.38
N LEU A 162 10.48 12.39 10.63
CA LEU A 162 9.77 13.34 11.51
C LEU A 162 10.21 14.78 11.26
N SER A 163 11.47 15.03 10.88
CA SER A 163 11.96 16.40 10.66
C SER A 163 11.44 17.06 9.37
N ILE A 164 11.02 16.27 8.37
CA ILE A 164 10.51 16.82 7.09
C ILE A 164 9.09 17.40 7.27
N PHE A 165 8.30 16.86 8.18
CA PHE A 165 6.96 17.38 8.46
C PHE A 165 6.96 18.59 9.40
N ASP A 166 7.99 18.74 10.23
CA ASP A 166 8.07 19.83 11.22
C ASP A 166 8.48 21.18 10.59
N GLU A 167 9.26 21.18 9.51
CA GLU A 167 9.74 22.42 8.86
C GLU A 167 8.67 23.10 7.98
N GLN A 168 7.54 22.44 7.72
CA GLN A 168 6.41 23.00 6.95
C GLN A 168 5.24 23.50 7.82
N LEU A 169 5.29 23.31 9.15
CA LEU A 169 4.20 23.69 10.06
C LEU A 169 4.28 25.14 10.57
N THR A 170 5.31 25.90 10.21
CA THR A 170 5.48 27.30 10.66
C THR A 170 4.67 28.33 9.86
N THR A 171 3.93 27.92 8.83
CA THR A 171 3.02 28.78 8.06
C THR A 171 1.56 28.40 8.33
N VAL A 172 1.11 28.58 9.57
CA VAL A 172 -0.23 28.20 10.04
C VAL A 172 -1.36 29.18 9.65
N GLU A 173 -1.05 30.25 8.89
CA GLU A 173 -2.03 31.31 8.58
C GLU A 173 -2.82 31.12 7.28
N ASP A 174 -2.48 30.15 6.42
CA ASP A 174 -3.06 30.05 5.06
C ASP A 174 -3.75 28.71 4.74
N LEU A 175 -4.13 27.94 5.76
CA LEU A 175 -4.89 26.71 5.55
C LEU A 175 -6.39 27.04 5.37
N PRO A 176 -7.00 26.68 4.22
CA PRO A 176 -8.43 26.85 4.04
C PRO A 176 -9.18 26.00 5.07
N SER A 177 -10.14 26.61 5.77
CA SER A 177 -11.04 25.90 6.69
C SER A 177 -11.75 24.77 5.93
N LEU A 178 -11.34 23.53 6.19
CA LEU A 178 -11.98 22.36 5.58
C LEU A 178 -13.36 22.16 6.19
N ALA A 179 -14.36 21.92 5.33
CA ALA A 179 -15.67 21.49 5.81
C ALA A 179 -15.53 20.17 6.59
N PRO A 180 -16.25 19.99 7.71
CA PRO A 180 -16.25 18.73 8.45
C PRO A 180 -16.60 17.57 7.52
N LEU A 181 -15.82 16.50 7.58
CA LEU A 181 -16.13 15.26 6.86
C LEU A 181 -17.39 14.64 7.48
N GLU A 182 -18.49 14.66 6.75
CA GLU A 182 -19.68 13.89 7.13
C GLU A 182 -19.37 12.41 6.96
N LEU A 183 -19.23 11.70 8.08
CA LEU A 183 -19.13 10.25 8.08
C LEU A 183 -20.51 9.65 7.76
N PRO A 184 -20.57 8.53 7.03
CA PRO A 184 -21.81 7.79 6.83
C PRO A 184 -22.48 7.51 8.19
N SER A 185 -23.73 7.93 8.36
CA SER A 185 -24.52 7.57 9.53
C SER A 185 -24.79 6.07 9.50
N PHE A 186 -24.08 5.32 10.34
CA PHE A 186 -24.27 3.89 10.47
C PHE A 186 -25.48 3.61 11.36
N GLU A 187 -26.55 3.06 10.80
CA GLU A 187 -27.71 2.60 11.57
C GLU A 187 -27.44 1.23 12.19
N TYR A 188 -27.07 1.22 13.48
CA TYR A 188 -26.88 -0.02 14.25
C TYR A 188 -28.17 -0.82 14.46
N SER A 189 -29.34 -0.20 14.31
CA SER A 189 -30.65 -0.84 14.44
C SER A 189 -30.87 -1.95 13.40
N ALA A 190 -30.36 -1.78 12.19
CA ALA A 190 -30.47 -2.77 11.12
C ALA A 190 -29.65 -4.05 11.40
N PHE A 191 -28.59 -3.93 12.20
CA PHE A 191 -27.75 -5.06 12.58
C PHE A 191 -28.38 -5.90 13.70
N THR A 192 -29.13 -5.29 14.62
CA THR A 192 -29.81 -6.03 15.69
C THR A 192 -31.11 -6.70 15.25
N SER A 193 -31.77 -6.21 14.20
CA SER A 193 -32.98 -6.84 13.65
C SER A 193 -32.67 -8.00 12.69
N SER A 194 -31.43 -8.07 12.18
CA SER A 194 -30.94 -9.19 11.40
C SER A 194 -30.49 -10.27 12.37
N GLY A 195 -31.36 -11.21 12.72
CA GLY A 195 -31.19 -12.25 13.76
C GLY A 195 -29.97 -13.20 13.62
N LEU A 196 -28.77 -12.65 13.50
CA LEU A 196 -27.50 -13.36 13.41
C LEU A 196 -26.94 -13.71 14.81
N VAL A 197 -27.50 -13.13 15.88
CA VAL A 197 -26.99 -13.25 17.26
C VAL A 197 -27.81 -14.24 18.11
N GLU A 198 -28.70 -15.05 17.52
CA GLU A 198 -29.45 -16.06 18.29
C GLU A 198 -28.70 -17.39 18.50
N ASN A 199 -27.50 -17.58 17.94
CA ASN A 199 -26.79 -18.87 18.00
C ASN A 199 -25.74 -19.00 19.13
N PHE A 200 -25.72 -18.11 20.12
CA PHE A 200 -24.74 -18.20 21.23
C PHE A 200 -25.31 -18.59 22.60
N GLN A 201 -26.58 -18.98 22.69
CA GLN A 201 -27.13 -19.60 23.91
C GLN A 201 -28.08 -20.75 23.59
N LYS A 202 -27.53 -21.95 23.44
CA LYS A 202 -28.05 -23.21 24.03
C LYS A 202 -27.09 -24.36 23.80
#